data_AF-A0A534JBS8-F1
#
_entry.id   AF-A0A534JBS8-F1
#
_cell.length_a   1.000
_cell.length_b   1.000
_cell.length_c   1.000
_cell.angle_alpha   90.00
_cell.angle_beta   90.00
_cell.angle_gamma   90.00
#
_symmetry.space_group_name_H-M   'P 1'
#
loop_
_entity.id
_entity.type
_entity.pdbx_description
1 polymer ?
#
loop_
_entity_poly.entity_id
_entity_poly.type
_entity_poly.pdbx_seq_one_letter_code
_entity_poly.pdbx_strand_id
1 'polypeptide(L)'
;MNDYGAIEKLRREHLLDSFDCGKEDLNRLLKRQAWNSPQAHSAQTYVLVKDLRVLGYYSLAAGSVTHEEATERVRKGLARHPIPVILLARLAVDASVHGQGLGSALLKDALLRTAQAADTIGARALLVHAKDDGARAFYEHFTFEASPSDPYHLLLIMKDLLQTISA
;
A
#
# COMPACT_ATOMS: atom_id res chain seq x y z
N MET A 1 -22.71 -6.42 -2.43
CA MET A 1 -21.54 -5.83 -1.74
C MET A 1 -20.68 -4.93 -2.63
N ASN A 2 -21.03 -4.67 -3.90
CA ASN A 2 -20.16 -3.86 -4.77
C ASN A 2 -20.84 -2.60 -5.30
N ASP A 3 -21.23 -1.71 -4.38
CA ASP A 3 -21.79 -0.41 -4.74
C ASP A 3 -20.70 0.66 -4.98
N TYR A 4 -19.43 0.31 -4.76
CA TYR A 4 -18.30 1.25 -4.81
C TYR A 4 -17.38 1.08 -6.01
N GLY A 5 -17.73 0.19 -6.95
CA GLY A 5 -17.06 0.04 -8.24
C GLY A 5 -15.89 -0.96 -8.25
N ALA A 6 -14.89 -0.70 -9.08
CA ALA A 6 -13.77 -1.64 -9.34
C ALA A 6 -12.42 -1.03 -8.97
N ILE A 7 -11.45 -1.88 -8.63
CA ILE A 7 -10.05 -1.47 -8.42
C ILE A 7 -9.26 -1.71 -9.70
N GLU A 8 -8.69 -0.65 -10.24
CA GLU A 8 -7.95 -0.68 -11.51
C GLU A 8 -6.74 0.26 -11.51
N LYS A 9 -5.88 0.14 -12.52
CA LYS A 9 -4.70 1.00 -12.65
C LYS A 9 -5.12 2.44 -12.92
N LEU A 10 -4.46 3.41 -12.28
CA LEU A 10 -4.70 4.84 -12.50
C LEU A 10 -4.48 5.21 -13.98
N ARG A 11 -5.45 5.92 -14.56
CA ARG A 11 -5.48 6.40 -15.95
C ARG A 11 -5.89 7.87 -16.00
N ARG A 12 -5.61 8.53 -17.13
CA ARG A 12 -5.88 9.97 -17.32
C ARG A 12 -7.37 10.33 -17.33
N GLU A 13 -8.24 9.36 -17.58
CA GLU A 13 -9.69 9.51 -17.59
C GLU A 13 -10.31 9.56 -16.18
N HIS A 14 -9.55 9.20 -15.14
CA HIS A 14 -10.04 9.23 -13.76
C HIS A 14 -10.18 10.67 -13.26
N LEU A 15 -11.31 10.95 -12.62
CA LEU A 15 -11.63 12.24 -12.03
C LEU A 15 -11.06 12.31 -10.61
N LEU A 16 -10.10 13.21 -10.41
CA LEU A 16 -9.32 13.34 -9.17
C LEU A 16 -9.55 14.67 -8.44
N ASP A 17 -10.19 15.64 -9.09
CA ASP A 17 -10.28 17.01 -8.57
C ASP A 17 -11.04 17.07 -7.24
N SER A 18 -12.06 16.22 -7.12
CA SER A 18 -12.91 16.09 -5.94
C SER A 18 -12.39 15.11 -4.88
N PHE A 19 -11.25 14.44 -5.10
CA PHE A 19 -10.70 13.50 -4.12
C PHE A 19 -10.14 14.26 -2.91
N ASP A 20 -10.65 13.93 -1.73
CA ASP A 20 -10.13 14.43 -0.46
C ASP A 20 -10.18 13.35 0.63
N CYS A 21 -9.02 12.89 1.09
CA CYS A 21 -8.91 11.93 2.20
C CYS A 21 -8.68 12.60 3.57
N GLY A 22 -8.75 13.93 3.65
CA GLY A 22 -8.43 14.72 4.85
C GLY A 22 -6.93 14.88 5.12
N LYS A 23 -6.07 14.42 4.21
CA LYS A 23 -4.60 14.52 4.31
C LYS A 23 -4.04 15.14 3.03
N GLU A 24 -3.74 16.44 3.08
CA GLU A 24 -3.37 17.23 1.90
C GLU A 24 -2.18 16.65 1.11
N ASP A 25 -1.18 16.09 1.80
CA ASP A 25 -0.04 15.46 1.11
C ASP A 25 -0.45 14.28 0.23
N LEU A 26 -1.43 13.48 0.66
CA LEU A 26 -1.94 12.34 -0.10
C LEU A 26 -2.77 12.84 -1.29
N ASN A 27 -3.67 13.81 -1.06
CA ASN A 27 -4.48 14.44 -2.11
C ASN A 27 -3.62 15.01 -3.24
N ARG A 28 -2.63 15.83 -2.88
CA ARG A 28 -1.71 16.48 -3.82
C ARG A 28 -0.90 15.47 -4.62
N LEU A 29 -0.49 14.38 -3.98
CA LEU A 29 0.35 13.39 -4.62
C LEU A 29 -0.42 12.56 -5.64
N LEU A 30 -1.65 12.15 -5.33
CA LEU A 30 -2.53 11.47 -6.30
C LEU A 30 -2.70 12.30 -7.57
N LYS A 31 -3.00 13.60 -7.42
CA LYS A 31 -3.10 14.54 -8.54
C LYS A 31 -1.79 14.58 -9.34
N ARG A 32 -0.64 14.78 -8.67
CA ARG A 32 0.68 14.79 -9.36
C ARG A 32 0.99 13.49 -10.10
N GLN A 33 0.69 12.32 -9.52
CA GLN A 33 0.93 11.03 -10.17
C GLN A 33 0.10 10.85 -11.44
N ALA A 34 -1.14 11.36 -11.46
CA ALA A 34 -1.99 11.31 -12.63
C ALA A 34 -1.49 12.22 -13.76
N TRP A 35 -0.98 13.40 -13.41
CA TRP A 35 -0.47 14.37 -14.39
C TRP A 35 0.90 13.99 -14.97
N ASN A 36 1.75 13.32 -14.18
CA ASN A 36 3.10 12.94 -14.60
C ASN A 36 3.19 11.59 -15.34
N SER A 37 2.07 10.84 -15.48
CA SER A 37 2.02 9.54 -16.16
C SER A 37 3.01 8.49 -15.60
N PRO A 38 2.98 7.22 -16.03
CA PRO A 38 3.91 6.16 -15.57
C PRO A 38 5.39 6.36 -15.94
N GLN A 39 5.78 7.53 -16.46
CA GLN A 39 7.10 7.73 -17.10
C GLN A 39 8.28 7.67 -16.13
N ALA A 40 8.07 7.89 -14.83
CA ALA A 40 9.13 7.73 -13.84
C ALA A 40 9.30 6.28 -13.34
N HIS A 41 8.35 5.37 -13.65
CA HIS A 41 8.29 4.00 -13.11
C HIS A 41 8.51 3.88 -11.59
N SER A 42 8.34 4.98 -10.85
CA SER A 42 8.73 5.07 -9.44
C SER A 42 7.73 4.40 -8.51
N ALA A 43 6.47 4.28 -8.94
CA ALA A 43 5.43 3.49 -8.27
C ALA A 43 4.29 3.17 -9.24
N GLN A 44 3.65 2.00 -9.08
CA GLN A 44 2.39 1.65 -9.73
C GLN A 44 1.23 2.05 -8.83
N THR A 45 0.29 2.84 -9.36
CA THR A 45 -0.87 3.34 -8.60
C THR A 45 -2.16 2.72 -9.10
N TYR A 46 -2.98 2.27 -8.15
CA TYR A 46 -4.29 1.67 -8.39
C TYR A 46 -5.35 2.48 -7.66
N VAL A 47 -6.53 2.58 -8.26
CA VAL A 47 -7.65 3.37 -7.77
C VAL A 47 -8.91 2.52 -7.67
N LEU A 48 -9.68 2.72 -6.61
CA LEU A 48 -11.08 2.31 -6.53
C LEU A 48 -11.92 3.38 -7.21
N VAL A 49 -12.65 3.01 -8.26
CA VAL A 49 -13.37 3.95 -9.11
C VAL A 49 -14.84 3.58 -9.27
N LYS A 50 -15.72 4.58 -9.17
CA LYS A 50 -17.14 4.51 -9.53
C LYS A 50 -17.45 5.67 -10.49
N ASP A 51 -17.93 5.37 -11.69
CA ASP A 51 -18.27 6.37 -12.71
C ASP A 51 -17.13 7.39 -12.95
N LEU A 52 -15.90 6.88 -13.11
CA LEU A 52 -14.64 7.64 -13.21
C LEU A 52 -14.20 8.43 -11.96
N ARG A 53 -15.07 8.58 -10.96
CA ARG A 53 -14.72 9.21 -9.68
C ARG A 53 -13.88 8.26 -8.84
N VAL A 54 -12.72 8.74 -8.41
CA VAL A 54 -11.85 8.00 -7.49
C VAL A 54 -12.37 8.12 -6.06
N LEU A 55 -12.58 6.98 -5.41
CA LEU A 55 -13.04 6.85 -4.02
C LEU A 55 -11.92 6.42 -3.06
N GLY A 56 -10.77 6.02 -3.60
CA GLY A 56 -9.60 5.62 -2.85
C GLY A 56 -8.51 5.12 -3.77
N TYR A 57 -7.28 5.07 -3.28
CA TYR A 57 -6.14 4.64 -4.07
C TYR A 57 -5.03 4.06 -3.19
N TYR A 58 -4.12 3.34 -3.83
CA TYR A 58 -2.84 2.96 -3.23
C TYR A 58 -1.73 2.93 -4.28
N SER A 59 -0.47 2.97 -3.83
CA SER A 59 0.69 2.86 -4.70
C SER A 59 1.67 1.80 -4.21
N LEU A 60 2.20 0.98 -5.11
CA LEU A 60 3.25 -0.01 -4.85
C LEU A 60 4.56 0.41 -5.54
N ALA A 61 5.68 0.24 -4.84
CA ALA A 61 7.02 0.50 -5.37
C ALA A 61 8.00 -0.62 -4.95
N ALA A 62 9.08 -0.79 -5.69
CA ALA A 62 10.20 -1.61 -5.22
C ALA A 62 10.93 -0.88 -4.08
N GLY A 63 11.47 -1.63 -3.13
CA GLY A 63 12.23 -1.06 -2.03
C GLY A 63 13.18 -2.06 -1.38
N SER A 64 13.90 -1.57 -0.37
CA SER A 64 14.74 -2.38 0.49
C SER A 64 14.74 -1.80 1.90
N VAL A 65 14.90 -2.65 2.90
CA VAL A 65 15.19 -2.24 4.28
C VAL A 65 16.56 -2.77 4.68
N THR A 66 17.25 -2.07 5.57
CA THR A 66 18.45 -2.60 6.21
C THR A 66 18.10 -3.77 7.13
N HIS A 67 19.11 -4.55 7.51
CA HIS A 67 18.94 -5.68 8.43
C HIS A 67 18.51 -5.20 9.83
N GLU A 68 18.94 -4.00 10.22
CA GLU A 68 18.63 -3.33 11.48
C GLU A 68 17.20 -2.81 11.52
N GLU A 69 16.66 -2.33 10.39
CA GLU A 69 15.27 -1.85 10.26
C GLU A 69 14.25 -3.01 10.14
N ALA A 70 14.68 -4.21 9.75
CA ALA A 70 13.78 -5.34 9.61
C ALA A 70 13.40 -5.98 10.96
N THR A 71 12.16 -6.47 11.06
CA THR A 71 11.74 -7.28 12.21
C THR A 71 12.52 -8.60 12.27
N GLU A 72 12.59 -9.20 13.45
CA GLU A 72 13.31 -10.48 13.63
C GLU A 72 12.78 -11.56 12.69
N ARG A 73 11.46 -11.64 12.50
CA ARG A 73 10.83 -12.60 11.58
C ARG A 73 11.23 -12.35 10.13
N VAL A 74 11.30 -11.09 9.69
CA VAL A 74 11.68 -10.72 8.32
C VAL A 74 13.14 -11.07 8.04
N ARG A 75 14.07 -10.72 8.94
CA ARG A 75 15.51 -10.93 8.74
C ARG A 75 16.03 -12.33 9.09
N LYS A 76 15.23 -13.15 9.79
CA LYS A 76 15.62 -14.50 10.22
C LYS A 76 16.19 -15.31 9.06
N GLY A 77 17.44 -15.76 9.23
CA GLY A 77 18.14 -16.61 8.27
C GLY A 77 18.74 -15.88 7.06
N LEU A 78 18.69 -14.55 7.02
CA LEU A 78 19.32 -13.74 5.98
C LEU A 78 20.68 -13.21 6.41
N ALA A 79 21.57 -13.00 5.45
CA ALA A 79 22.81 -12.28 5.67
C ALA A 79 22.54 -10.78 5.91
N ARG A 80 23.53 -10.07 6.47
CA ARG A 80 23.46 -8.61 6.73
C ARG A 80 23.63 -7.79 5.45
N HIS A 81 22.70 -7.94 4.52
CA HIS A 81 22.55 -7.12 3.33
C HIS A 81 21.15 -6.48 3.32
N PRO A 82 20.92 -5.44 2.51
CA PRO A 82 19.58 -4.90 2.32
C PRO A 82 18.60 -5.99 1.93
N ILE A 83 17.50 -6.09 2.66
CA ILE A 83 16.47 -7.09 2.48
C ILE A 83 15.46 -6.54 1.46
N PRO A 84 15.18 -7.25 0.36
CA PRO A 84 14.26 -6.77 -0.66
C PRO A 84 12.83 -6.75 -0.13
N VAL A 85 12.11 -5.66 -0.37
CA VAL A 85 10.70 -5.49 0.02
C VAL A 85 9.91 -4.86 -1.13
N ILE A 86 8.60 -5.00 -1.05
CA ILE A 86 7.68 -4.14 -1.80
C ILE A 86 7.21 -3.06 -0.83
N LEU A 87 7.14 -1.81 -1.27
CA LEU A 87 6.68 -0.68 -0.49
C LEU A 87 5.23 -0.33 -0.87
N LEU A 88 4.32 -0.38 0.11
CA LEU A 88 3.01 0.27 0.03
C LEU A 88 3.21 1.76 0.31
N ALA A 89 3.55 2.51 -0.72
CA ALA A 89 3.99 3.90 -0.60
C ALA A 89 2.86 4.86 -0.21
N ARG A 90 1.62 4.53 -0.56
CA ARG A 90 0.40 5.25 -0.16
C ARG A 90 -0.76 4.28 -0.07
N LEU A 91 -1.69 4.59 0.82
CA LEU A 91 -3.05 4.09 0.84
C LEU A 91 -3.94 5.21 1.38
N ALA A 92 -5.00 5.55 0.66
CA ALA A 92 -5.95 6.56 1.08
C ALA A 92 -7.36 6.24 0.57
N VAL A 93 -8.36 6.68 1.33
CA VAL A 93 -9.78 6.58 0.98
C VAL A 93 -10.35 7.99 1.04
N ASP A 94 -11.26 8.33 0.12
CA ASP A 94 -11.96 9.60 0.14
C ASP A 94 -12.83 9.72 1.41
N ALA A 95 -12.80 10.89 2.05
CA ALA A 95 -13.47 11.14 3.32
C ALA A 95 -14.98 10.91 3.27
N SER A 96 -15.61 11.10 2.10
CA SER A 96 -17.05 10.89 1.93
C SER A 96 -17.48 9.42 2.06
N VAL A 97 -16.53 8.49 2.03
CA VAL A 97 -16.76 7.03 2.08
C VAL A 97 -15.92 6.33 3.14
N HIS A 98 -15.40 7.07 4.13
CA HIS A 98 -14.73 6.49 5.29
C HIS A 98 -15.67 5.59 6.11
N GLY A 99 -15.09 4.62 6.83
CA GLY A 99 -15.84 3.68 7.68
C GLY A 99 -16.61 2.59 6.93
N GLN A 100 -16.56 2.57 5.60
CA GLN A 100 -17.30 1.61 4.76
C GLN A 100 -16.46 0.38 4.36
N GLY A 101 -15.31 0.17 4.99
CA GLY A 101 -14.41 -0.96 4.72
C GLY A 101 -13.56 -0.83 3.44
N LEU A 102 -13.61 0.31 2.74
CA LEU A 102 -12.87 0.51 1.48
C LEU A 102 -11.36 0.51 1.66
N GLY A 103 -10.85 0.95 2.82
CA GLY A 103 -9.42 0.87 3.14
C GLY A 103 -8.93 -0.58 3.20
N SER A 104 -9.70 -1.46 3.84
CA SER A 104 -9.42 -2.89 3.90
C SER A 104 -9.52 -3.55 2.53
N ALA A 105 -10.49 -3.15 1.71
CA ALA A 105 -10.62 -3.65 0.33
C ALA A 105 -9.42 -3.26 -0.55
N LEU A 106 -8.98 -2.01 -0.48
CA LEU A 106 -7.78 -1.53 -1.16
C LEU A 106 -6.52 -2.25 -0.68
N LEU A 107 -6.39 -2.45 0.64
CA LEU A 107 -5.26 -3.20 1.21
C LEU A 107 -5.27 -4.65 0.71
N LYS A 108 -6.43 -5.33 0.70
CA LYS A 108 -6.54 -6.70 0.17
C LYS A 108 -6.11 -6.80 -1.30
N ASP A 109 -6.52 -5.85 -2.15
CA ASP A 109 -6.05 -5.80 -3.54
C ASP A 109 -4.53 -5.56 -3.61
N ALA A 110 -3.98 -4.66 -2.77
CA ALA A 110 -2.54 -4.43 -2.69
C ALA A 110 -1.76 -5.68 -2.26
N LEU A 111 -2.26 -6.46 -1.31
CA LEU A 111 -1.65 -7.73 -0.89
C LEU A 111 -1.65 -8.75 -2.03
N LEU A 112 -2.76 -8.91 -2.76
CA LEU A 112 -2.87 -9.81 -3.90
C LEU A 112 -1.84 -9.45 -5.00
N ARG A 113 -1.70 -8.17 -5.32
CA ARG A 113 -0.71 -7.71 -6.31
C ARG A 113 0.72 -7.86 -5.82
N THR A 114 0.95 -7.68 -4.53
CA THR A 114 2.26 -7.90 -3.90
C THR A 114 2.68 -9.37 -4.04
N ALA A 115 1.76 -10.31 -3.79
CA ALA A 115 2.01 -11.74 -4.01
C ALA A 115 2.34 -12.05 -5.47
N GLN A 116 1.53 -11.54 -6.41
CA GLN A 116 1.77 -11.72 -7.85
C GLN A 116 3.13 -11.17 -8.30
N ALA A 117 3.54 -10.02 -7.78
CA ALA A 117 4.86 -9.46 -8.08
C ALA A 117 5.99 -10.30 -7.48
N ALA A 118 5.79 -10.82 -6.25
CA ALA A 118 6.77 -11.63 -5.53
C ALA A 118 7.05 -12.99 -6.20
N ASP A 119 6.11 -13.51 -6.99
CA ASP A 119 6.30 -14.73 -7.78
C ASP A 119 7.37 -14.57 -8.88
N THR A 120 7.58 -13.34 -9.36
CA THR A 120 8.55 -13.04 -10.42
C THR A 120 9.82 -12.38 -9.88
N ILE A 121 9.69 -11.50 -8.89
CA ILE A 121 10.79 -10.73 -8.31
C ILE A 121 10.82 -10.97 -6.79
N GLY A 122 11.93 -11.49 -6.27
CA GLY A 122 12.05 -11.81 -4.85
C GLY A 122 11.79 -10.61 -3.94
N ALA A 123 10.83 -10.76 -3.03
CA ALA A 123 10.53 -9.82 -1.96
C ALA A 123 10.31 -10.58 -0.65
N ARG A 124 10.87 -10.10 0.46
CA ARG A 124 10.77 -10.75 1.77
C ARG A 124 9.54 -10.31 2.56
N ALA A 125 9.09 -9.08 2.34
CA ALA A 125 7.99 -8.47 3.05
C ALA A 125 7.34 -7.34 2.23
N LEU A 126 6.13 -6.94 2.64
CA LEU A 126 5.52 -5.66 2.31
C LEU A 126 5.86 -4.66 3.42
N LEU A 127 6.45 -3.53 3.07
CA LEU A 127 6.76 -2.41 3.95
C LEU A 127 5.67 -1.32 3.80
N VAL A 128 5.31 -0.70 4.91
CA VAL A 128 4.49 0.52 4.92
C VAL A 128 5.04 1.52 5.93
N HIS A 129 4.94 2.81 5.59
CA HIS A 129 5.21 3.90 6.53
C HIS A 129 3.87 4.52 6.94
N ALA A 130 3.40 4.21 8.14
CA ALA A 130 2.19 4.78 8.70
C ALA A 130 2.36 6.28 8.94
N LYS A 131 1.36 7.08 8.57
CA LYS A 131 1.42 8.54 8.70
C LYS A 131 1.13 9.03 10.13
N ASP A 132 0.33 8.28 10.88
CA ASP A 132 -0.11 8.60 12.23
C ASP A 132 -0.53 7.33 12.98
N ASP A 133 -0.89 7.48 14.26
CA ASP A 133 -1.28 6.35 15.13
C ASP A 133 -2.52 5.62 14.62
N GLY A 134 -3.45 6.32 13.97
CA GLY A 134 -4.64 5.72 13.36
C GLY A 134 -4.26 4.80 12.20
N ALA A 135 -3.37 5.27 11.31
CA ALA A 135 -2.84 4.46 10.22
C ALA A 135 -2.02 3.26 10.75
N ARG A 136 -1.21 3.46 11.79
CA ARG A 136 -0.43 2.40 12.43
C ARG A 136 -1.36 1.30 12.97
N ALA A 137 -2.36 1.67 13.78
CA ALA A 137 -3.33 0.73 14.33
C ALA A 137 -4.12 0.00 13.23
N PHE A 138 -4.45 0.69 12.13
CA PHE A 138 -5.07 0.07 10.97
C PHE A 138 -4.19 -1.05 10.39
N TYR A 139 -2.89 -0.83 10.20
CA TYR A 139 -1.99 -1.87 9.66
C TYR A 139 -1.72 -3.01 10.66
N GLU A 140 -1.57 -2.71 11.95
CA GLU A 140 -1.38 -3.72 13.01
C GLU A 140 -2.57 -4.72 13.05
N HIS A 141 -3.79 -4.27 12.72
CA HIS A 141 -4.96 -5.14 12.59
C HIS A 141 -4.77 -6.24 11.52
N PHE A 142 -3.94 -5.99 10.50
CA PHE A 142 -3.59 -6.94 9.45
C PHE A 142 -2.24 -7.65 9.71
N THR A 143 -1.84 -7.79 10.97
CA THR A 143 -0.63 -8.52 11.41
C THR A 143 0.70 -7.90 10.94
N PHE A 144 0.68 -6.63 10.52
CA PHE A 144 1.91 -5.90 10.29
C PHE A 144 2.66 -5.70 11.61
N GLU A 145 3.97 -5.91 11.59
CA GLU A 145 4.83 -5.77 12.75
C GLU A 145 5.68 -4.51 12.63
N ALA A 146 5.71 -3.71 13.70
CA ALA A 146 6.55 -2.52 13.76
C ALA A 146 8.04 -2.87 13.65
N SER A 147 8.77 -2.06 12.90
CA SER A 147 10.22 -2.08 12.83
C SER A 147 10.81 -1.79 14.21
N PRO A 148 11.92 -2.44 14.60
CA PRO A 148 12.65 -2.07 15.82
C PRO A 148 13.29 -0.67 15.72
N SER A 149 13.41 -0.10 14.51
CA SER A 149 14.00 1.22 14.29
C SER A 149 13.01 2.38 14.35
N ASP A 150 11.76 2.14 13.93
CA ASP A 150 10.71 3.15 13.89
C ASP A 150 9.33 2.47 14.04
N PRO A 151 8.53 2.82 15.06
CA PRO A 151 7.21 2.22 15.27
C PRO A 151 6.19 2.53 14.16
N TYR A 152 6.43 3.53 13.31
CA TYR A 152 5.58 3.86 12.17
C TYR A 152 6.01 3.16 10.88
N HIS A 153 7.15 2.46 10.87
CA HIS A 153 7.55 1.60 9.77
C HIS A 153 7.12 0.17 10.08
N LEU A 154 6.11 -0.33 9.38
CA LEU A 154 5.59 -1.67 9.63
C LEU A 154 5.88 -2.62 8.47
N LEU A 155 6.16 -3.87 8.81
CA LEU A 155 6.45 -4.93 7.85
C LEU A 155 5.45 -6.08 7.99
N LEU A 156 4.93 -6.53 6.86
CA LEU A 156 4.19 -7.79 6.75
C LEU A 156 5.05 -8.79 5.98
N ILE A 157 5.55 -9.82 6.67
CA ILE A 157 6.34 -10.87 6.04
C ILE A 157 5.52 -11.60 4.98
N MET A 158 6.13 -11.95 3.84
CA MET A 158 5.43 -12.62 2.74
C MET A 158 4.68 -13.89 3.17
N LYS A 159 5.22 -14.62 4.16
CA LYS A 159 4.56 -15.80 4.72
C LYS A 159 3.15 -15.47 5.25
N ASP A 160 3.02 -14.41 6.02
CA ASP A 160 1.75 -14.03 6.64
C ASP A 160 0.83 -13.39 5.61
N LEU A 161 1.39 -12.57 4.71
CA LEU A 161 0.67 -12.01 3.55
C LEU A 161 -0.04 -13.10 2.73
N LEU A 162 0.68 -14.18 2.39
CA LEU A 162 0.13 -15.31 1.62
C LEU A 162 -0.99 -16.03 2.38
N GLN A 163 -0.91 -16.11 3.71
CA GLN A 163 -1.97 -16.66 4.54
C GLN A 163 -3.20 -15.75 4.56
N THR A 164 -3.01 -14.42 4.67
CA THR A 164 -4.10 -13.44 4.68
C THR A 164 -4.91 -13.43 3.38
N ILE A 165 -4.27 -13.60 2.22
CA ILE A 165 -4.97 -13.58 0.92
C ILE A 165 -5.65 -14.92 0.58
N SER A 166 -5.23 -16.01 1.23
CA SER A 166 -5.81 -17.35 1.03
C SER A 166 -7.03 -17.64 1.91
N ALA A 167 -7.32 -16.75 2.87
CA ALA A 167 -8.48 -16.78 3.77
C ALA A 167 -9.64 -15.95 3.22
#